data_AF-A0A6A7B2H7-F1
#
_entry.id   AF-A0A6A7B2H7-F1
#
_cell.length_a   1.000
_cell.length_b   1.000
_cell.length_c   1.000
_cell.angle_alpha   90.00
_cell.angle_beta   90.00
_cell.angle_gamma   90.00
#
_symmetry.space_group_name_H-M   'P 1'
#
loop_
_entity.id
_entity.type
_entity.pdbx_description
1 polymer ?
#
loop_
_entity_poly.entity_id
_entity_poly.type
_entity_poly.pdbx_seq_one_letter_code
_entity_poly.pdbx_strand_id
1 'polypeptide(L)'
;MHVSYTIPTLLTLTSLAAAHSWLHCTAHNNTEILADMKAASLETPPRTIDPLGPWFADLCHGWPRAKQNPGNWIDESSNYVWALGGSDTHACHPTQRSPAQYHTSTDPKLAYHKNPAPMATARAGDSIKLMFGGNGHSRGDMGGVKTGNAGKVAVYWKGKKESEIVDVKEFTEEHKVQENGFSDESFAYPADKSIVSPPQLQDKGNWMTLKLPECMEAGRHMMVWVWYIADKPSFSTCFDVMIQ
;
A
#
# COMPACT_ATOMS: atom_id res chain seq x y z
N MET A 1 -7.35 -54.79 22.59
CA MET A 1 -8.04 -53.99 21.55
C MET A 1 -7.60 -52.54 21.72
N HIS A 2 -6.71 -52.05 20.86
CA HIS A 2 -6.32 -50.63 20.86
C HIS A 2 -7.26 -49.86 19.95
N VAL A 3 -8.07 -48.97 20.53
CA VAL A 3 -8.88 -48.01 19.78
C VAL A 3 -7.99 -46.81 19.50
N SER A 4 -7.53 -46.68 18.26
CA SER A 4 -6.85 -45.47 17.78
C SER A 4 -7.91 -44.45 17.40
N TYR A 5 -7.99 -43.35 18.14
CA TYR A 5 -8.82 -42.20 17.77
C TYR A 5 -8.01 -41.30 16.83
N THR A 6 -8.31 -41.37 15.53
CA THR A 6 -7.92 -40.32 14.58
C THR A 6 -8.80 -39.10 14.83
N ILE A 7 -8.23 -38.08 15.48
CA ILE A 7 -8.85 -36.74 15.52
C ILE A 7 -8.75 -36.18 14.11
N PRO A 8 -9.87 -35.89 13.41
CA PRO A 8 -9.80 -35.19 12.16
C PRO A 8 -9.35 -33.75 12.46
N THR A 9 -8.15 -33.40 12.02
CA THR A 9 -7.67 -32.01 12.01
C THR A 9 -8.54 -31.24 11.02
N LEU A 10 -9.63 -30.66 11.51
CA LEU A 10 -10.46 -29.74 10.74
C LEU A 10 -9.62 -28.48 10.51
N LEU A 11 -8.95 -28.39 9.36
CA LEU A 11 -8.38 -27.15 8.86
C LEU A 11 -9.55 -26.20 8.64
N THR A 12 -9.84 -25.37 9.64
CA THR A 12 -10.75 -24.26 9.49
C THR A 12 -10.06 -23.26 8.56
N LEU A 13 -10.49 -23.24 7.29
CA LEU A 13 -10.30 -22.07 6.42
C LEU A 13 -11.07 -20.92 7.07
N THR A 14 -10.41 -20.25 8.00
CA THR A 14 -10.86 -18.97 8.53
C THR A 14 -10.88 -18.01 7.35
N SER A 15 -12.09 -17.58 6.97
CA SER A 15 -12.25 -16.47 6.03
C SER A 15 -11.55 -15.27 6.65
N LEU A 16 -10.38 -14.90 6.11
CA LEU A 16 -9.71 -13.63 6.41
C LEU A 16 -10.77 -12.54 6.23
N ALA A 17 -11.25 -11.96 7.32
CA ALA A 17 -12.21 -10.87 7.26
C ALA A 17 -11.48 -9.69 6.60
N ALA A 18 -11.68 -9.57 5.29
CA ALA A 18 -11.34 -8.50 4.38
C ALA A 18 -10.09 -7.66 4.74
N ALA A 19 -8.96 -8.32 5.03
CA ALA A 19 -7.70 -7.61 5.04
C ALA A 19 -7.35 -7.20 3.61
N HIS A 20 -7.30 -5.89 3.35
CA HIS A 20 -6.96 -5.31 2.05
C HIS A 20 -6.00 -4.14 2.26
N SER A 21 -5.08 -3.96 1.32
CA SER A 21 -4.15 -2.84 1.30
C SER A 21 -3.98 -2.36 -0.13
N TRP A 22 -3.69 -1.08 -0.28
CA TRP A 22 -3.40 -0.45 -1.55
C TRP A 22 -2.39 0.68 -1.35
N LEU A 23 -1.67 0.99 -2.41
CA LEU A 23 -0.79 2.14 -2.43
C LEU A 23 -1.65 3.42 -2.52
N HIS A 24 -1.50 4.32 -1.55
CA HIS A 24 -2.21 5.59 -1.51
C HIS A 24 -1.44 6.69 -2.24
N CYS A 25 -0.13 6.80 -1.99
CA CYS A 25 0.76 7.79 -2.56
C CYS A 25 2.08 7.15 -3.00
N THR A 26 2.65 7.60 -4.12
CA THR A 26 3.91 7.07 -4.68
C THR A 26 5.11 7.99 -4.45
N ALA A 27 4.87 9.24 -4.03
CA ALA A 27 5.91 10.18 -3.59
C ALA A 27 5.41 11.06 -2.45
N HIS A 28 5.30 10.49 -1.25
CA HIS A 28 4.78 11.18 -0.06
C HIS A 28 5.87 11.93 0.70
N ASN A 29 5.68 13.22 0.98
CA ASN A 29 6.50 13.97 1.93
C ASN A 29 6.01 13.73 3.36
N ASN A 30 6.66 12.82 4.09
CA ASN A 30 6.26 12.48 5.45
C ASN A 30 7.05 13.20 6.56
N THR A 31 7.90 14.16 6.22
CA THR A 31 8.87 14.76 7.17
C THR A 31 8.18 15.48 8.33
N GLU A 32 7.25 16.39 8.02
CA GLU A 32 6.56 17.20 9.02
C GLU A 32 5.40 16.45 9.67
N ILE A 33 4.61 15.74 8.87
CA ILE A 33 3.43 15.01 9.38
C ILE A 33 3.83 13.88 10.33
N LEU A 34 4.96 13.20 10.13
CA LEU A 34 5.42 12.19 11.09
C LEU A 34 5.78 12.82 12.45
N ALA A 35 6.33 14.03 12.45
CA ALA A 35 6.62 14.75 13.68
C ALA A 35 5.34 15.21 14.38
N ASP A 36 4.35 15.74 13.66
CA ASP A 36 3.04 16.11 14.22
C ASP A 36 2.30 14.86 14.73
N MET A 37 2.29 13.75 13.98
CA MET A 37 1.74 12.47 14.42
C MET A 37 2.36 11.99 15.74
N LYS A 38 3.68 12.14 15.92
CA LYS A 38 4.37 11.81 17.18
C LYS A 38 4.03 12.77 18.31
N ALA A 39 3.91 14.06 18.03
CA ALA A 39 3.58 15.09 19.02
C ALA A 39 2.12 14.97 19.49
N ALA A 40 1.17 14.86 18.56
CA ALA A 40 -0.26 14.66 18.82
C ALA A 40 -0.54 13.40 19.65
N SER A 41 0.29 12.38 19.42
CA SER A 41 0.34 11.12 20.17
C SER A 41 0.59 11.31 21.69
N LEU A 42 1.25 12.40 22.07
CA LEU A 42 1.62 12.72 23.46
C LEU A 42 0.62 13.68 24.13
N GLU A 43 -0.39 14.18 23.42
CA GLU A 43 -1.43 15.08 23.97
C GLU A 43 -2.39 14.32 24.92
N THR A 44 -3.16 15.05 25.75
CA THR A 44 -4.18 14.47 26.65
C THR A 44 -5.50 15.25 26.56
N PRO A 45 -6.55 14.71 25.89
CA PRO A 45 -6.55 13.47 25.14
C PRO A 45 -5.68 13.57 23.88
N PRO A 46 -5.17 12.45 23.36
CA PRO A 46 -4.40 12.42 22.13
C PRO A 46 -5.24 12.86 20.93
N ARG A 47 -4.68 13.71 20.07
CA ARG A 47 -5.33 14.13 18.83
C ARG A 47 -5.02 13.12 17.70
N THR A 48 -6.06 12.74 16.95
CA THR A 48 -5.91 11.83 15.81
C THR A 48 -5.47 12.58 14.55
N ILE A 49 -4.41 12.09 13.90
CA ILE A 49 -3.95 12.56 12.60
C ILE A 49 -4.04 11.38 11.63
N ASP A 50 -4.87 11.54 10.60
CA ASP A 50 -4.99 10.58 9.49
C ASP A 50 -4.27 11.15 8.26
N PRO A 51 -3.02 10.74 7.98
CA PRO A 51 -2.24 11.22 6.84
C PRO A 51 -2.78 10.71 5.49
N LEU A 52 -3.73 9.76 5.47
CA LEU A 52 -4.48 9.37 4.27
C LEU A 52 -5.72 10.26 4.05
N GLY A 53 -6.00 11.17 4.96
CA GLY A 53 -7.12 12.10 4.88
C GLY A 53 -6.94 13.11 3.73
N PRO A 54 -8.05 13.54 3.09
CA PRO A 54 -7.99 14.42 1.92
C PRO A 54 -7.36 15.80 2.19
N TRP A 55 -7.32 16.23 3.46
CA TRP A 55 -6.67 17.48 3.90
C TRP A 55 -5.14 17.43 3.89
N PHE A 56 -4.52 16.26 3.70
CA PHE A 56 -3.06 16.10 3.54
C PHE A 56 -2.64 15.69 2.12
N ALA A 57 -3.55 15.81 1.15
CA ALA A 57 -3.29 15.41 -0.23
C ALA A 57 -2.11 16.17 -0.87
N ASP A 58 -1.82 17.38 -0.39
CA ASP A 58 -0.69 18.21 -0.80
C ASP A 58 0.67 17.61 -0.43
N LEU A 59 0.72 16.73 0.57
CA LEU A 59 1.92 15.96 0.91
C LEU A 59 2.21 14.84 -0.10
N CYS A 60 1.28 14.56 -1.02
CA CYS A 60 1.45 13.53 -2.04
C CYS A 60 1.84 14.12 -3.39
N HIS A 61 3.12 13.95 -3.76
CA HIS A 61 3.71 14.46 -4.99
C HIS A 61 3.65 13.47 -6.17
N GLY A 62 3.05 12.30 -5.97
CA GLY A 62 2.89 11.28 -6.99
C GLY A 62 1.80 10.29 -6.60
N TRP A 63 0.97 9.90 -7.56
CA TRP A 63 -0.18 9.03 -7.33
C TRP A 63 -0.09 7.73 -8.17
N PRO A 64 -0.64 6.62 -7.65
CA PRO A 64 -0.92 5.42 -8.43
C PRO A 64 -1.71 5.71 -9.71
N ARG A 65 -1.62 4.80 -10.68
CA ARG A 65 -2.37 4.92 -11.94
C ARG A 65 -3.86 4.97 -11.70
N ALA A 66 -4.53 5.73 -12.55
CA ALA A 66 -5.96 5.93 -12.52
C ALA A 66 -6.47 6.31 -11.12
N LYS A 67 -5.67 6.98 -10.28
CA LYS A 67 -6.13 7.47 -8.99
C LYS A 67 -6.58 8.93 -9.10
N GLN A 68 -7.69 9.24 -8.45
CA GLN A 68 -8.15 10.62 -8.29
C GLN A 68 -7.43 11.31 -7.12
N ASN A 69 -7.21 12.62 -7.23
CA ASN A 69 -6.52 13.43 -6.21
C ASN A 69 -7.44 14.54 -5.64
N PRO A 70 -7.86 14.47 -4.37
CA PRO A 70 -7.75 13.34 -3.45
C PRO A 70 -8.88 12.33 -3.66
N GLY A 71 -8.61 11.06 -3.41
CA GLY A 71 -9.65 10.04 -3.26
C GLY A 71 -10.22 10.03 -1.86
N ASN A 72 -11.44 9.53 -1.69
CA ASN A 72 -11.93 9.09 -0.38
C ASN A 72 -11.53 7.62 -0.19
N TRP A 73 -11.04 7.25 0.99
CA TRP A 73 -10.63 5.87 1.31
C TRP A 73 -11.70 4.81 0.97
N ILE A 74 -12.99 5.14 1.04
CA ILE A 74 -14.10 4.26 0.63
C ILE A 74 -14.03 3.97 -0.88
N ASP A 75 -13.93 5.01 -1.69
CA ASP A 75 -13.79 4.89 -3.15
C ASP A 75 -12.46 4.21 -3.51
N GLU A 76 -11.41 4.47 -2.73
CA GLU A 76 -10.11 3.87 -2.95
C GLU A 76 -10.11 2.36 -2.67
N SER A 77 -10.76 1.94 -1.58
CA SER A 77 -10.91 0.53 -1.22
C SER A 77 -11.77 -0.27 -2.21
N SER A 78 -12.65 0.41 -2.96
CA SER A 78 -13.55 -0.21 -3.93
C SER A 78 -13.00 -0.20 -5.37
N ASN A 79 -12.13 0.75 -5.73
CA ASN A 79 -11.69 0.97 -7.12
C ASN A 79 -10.19 0.79 -7.37
N TYR A 80 -9.34 0.84 -6.34
CA TYR A 80 -7.87 0.75 -6.49
C TYR A 80 -7.25 -0.45 -5.78
N VAL A 81 -7.97 -1.04 -4.81
CA VAL A 81 -7.59 -2.33 -4.24
C VAL A 81 -7.73 -3.40 -5.31
N TRP A 82 -6.62 -4.06 -5.64
CA TRP A 82 -6.63 -5.23 -6.52
C TRP A 82 -6.34 -6.49 -5.71
N ALA A 83 -7.39 -7.27 -5.45
CA ALA A 83 -7.26 -8.56 -4.78
C ALA A 83 -6.72 -9.61 -5.76
N LEU A 84 -5.60 -10.21 -5.39
CA LEU A 84 -4.94 -11.27 -6.16
C LEU A 84 -5.44 -12.65 -5.70
N GLY A 85 -5.37 -13.64 -6.60
CA GLY A 85 -5.80 -15.01 -6.32
C GLY A 85 -7.20 -15.38 -6.84
N GLY A 86 -7.85 -14.49 -7.59
CA GLY A 86 -9.02 -14.79 -8.41
C GLY A 86 -8.66 -15.44 -9.75
N SER A 87 -9.62 -15.49 -10.67
CA SER A 87 -9.42 -16.02 -12.04
C SER A 87 -8.61 -15.07 -12.95
N ASP A 88 -8.53 -13.80 -12.59
CA ASP A 88 -7.74 -12.82 -13.32
C ASP A 88 -6.27 -12.88 -12.89
N THR A 89 -5.37 -13.10 -13.86
CA THR A 89 -3.93 -13.27 -13.63
C THR A 89 -3.14 -11.97 -13.72
N HIS A 90 -3.78 -10.84 -14.04
CA HIS A 90 -3.07 -9.58 -14.22
C HIS A 90 -2.55 -9.02 -12.90
N ALA A 91 -1.38 -8.39 -12.95
CA ALA A 91 -0.76 -7.71 -11.83
C ALA A 91 -1.49 -6.40 -11.45
N CYS A 92 -2.21 -5.78 -12.38
CA CYS A 92 -2.91 -4.51 -12.18
C CYS A 92 -4.43 -4.68 -12.25
N HIS A 93 -5.13 -3.89 -11.44
CA HIS A 93 -6.58 -3.70 -11.56
C HIS A 93 -6.93 -3.33 -13.02
N PRO A 94 -8.05 -3.80 -13.60
CA PRO A 94 -8.45 -3.49 -14.97
C PRO A 94 -8.37 -2.00 -15.35
N THR A 95 -8.72 -1.10 -14.43
CA THR A 95 -8.65 0.37 -14.65
C THR A 95 -7.23 0.94 -14.64
N GLN A 96 -6.23 0.17 -14.22
CA GLN A 96 -4.81 0.58 -14.13
C GLN A 96 -3.92 -0.04 -15.22
N ARG A 97 -4.47 -0.94 -16.05
CA ARG A 97 -3.75 -1.60 -17.15
C ARG A 97 -3.42 -0.66 -18.31
N SER A 98 -4.09 0.49 -18.36
CA SER A 98 -3.71 1.59 -19.23
C SER A 98 -2.97 2.63 -18.41
N PRO A 99 -1.92 3.25 -18.98
CA PRO A 99 -1.16 4.30 -18.31
C PRO A 99 -1.91 5.63 -18.30
N ALA A 100 -3.06 5.65 -17.63
CA ALA A 100 -3.86 6.83 -17.44
C ALA A 100 -3.55 7.43 -16.08
N GLN A 101 -3.18 8.71 -16.06
CA GLN A 101 -3.29 9.54 -14.87
C GLN A 101 -4.61 10.32 -14.96
N TYR A 102 -5.38 10.36 -13.86
CA TYR A 102 -6.56 11.20 -13.86
C TYR A 102 -6.13 12.66 -13.69
N HIS A 103 -6.13 13.37 -14.81
CA HIS A 103 -5.76 14.78 -14.86
C HIS A 103 -6.85 15.71 -14.32
N THR A 104 -8.09 15.23 -14.21
CA THR A 104 -9.22 15.94 -13.56
C THR A 104 -10.20 14.91 -12.98
N SER A 105 -10.85 15.23 -11.88
CA SER A 105 -12.03 14.49 -11.37
C SER A 105 -13.25 15.38 -11.53
N THR A 106 -14.34 14.81 -12.02
CA THR A 106 -15.61 15.53 -12.26
C THR A 106 -16.63 15.30 -11.14
N ASP A 107 -16.28 14.65 -10.03
CA ASP A 107 -17.22 14.41 -8.93
C ASP A 107 -17.39 15.69 -8.07
N PRO A 108 -18.56 16.36 -8.13
CA PRO A 108 -18.81 17.59 -7.39
C PRO A 108 -18.90 17.37 -5.87
N LYS A 109 -18.97 16.13 -5.37
CA LYS A 109 -19.02 15.81 -3.93
C LYS A 109 -17.64 15.80 -3.28
N LEU A 110 -16.58 15.76 -4.07
CA LEU A 110 -15.21 15.70 -3.59
C LEU A 110 -14.59 17.10 -3.68
N ALA A 111 -14.89 17.92 -2.67
CA ALA A 111 -14.58 19.37 -2.59
C ALA A 111 -13.09 19.76 -2.66
N TYR A 112 -12.18 18.81 -2.90
CA TYR A 112 -10.74 18.96 -2.80
C TYR A 112 -9.99 18.64 -4.11
N HIS A 113 -10.68 18.30 -5.20
CA HIS A 113 -10.06 18.09 -6.51
C HIS A 113 -9.60 19.41 -7.13
N LYS A 114 -8.46 19.93 -6.67
CA LYS A 114 -7.91 21.20 -7.17
C LYS A 114 -6.92 21.00 -8.31
N ASN A 115 -6.35 19.80 -8.49
CA ASN A 115 -5.26 19.53 -9.42
C ASN A 115 -5.30 18.09 -9.98
N PRO A 116 -4.65 17.82 -11.14
CA PRO A 116 -4.31 16.48 -11.60
C PRO A 116 -3.71 15.60 -10.48
N ALA A 117 -3.84 14.28 -10.60
CA ALA A 117 -3.02 13.34 -9.85
C ALA A 117 -1.67 13.18 -10.57
N PRO A 118 -0.58 13.86 -10.17
CA PRO A 118 0.70 13.76 -10.87
C PRO A 118 1.31 12.36 -10.72
N MET A 119 2.15 12.00 -11.69
CA MET A 119 3.08 10.89 -11.57
C MET A 119 4.27 11.31 -10.68
N ALA A 120 4.85 10.38 -9.93
CA ALA A 120 6.08 10.65 -9.20
C ALA A 120 7.22 10.99 -10.16
N THR A 121 8.09 11.93 -9.79
CA THR A 121 9.31 12.28 -10.53
C THR A 121 10.53 12.08 -9.65
N ALA A 122 11.60 11.49 -10.18
CA ALA A 122 12.86 11.26 -9.46
C ALA A 122 14.03 11.15 -10.44
N ARG A 123 15.27 11.13 -9.94
CA ARG A 123 16.45 10.72 -10.72
C ARG A 123 16.73 9.24 -10.51
N ALA A 124 17.48 8.64 -11.44
CA ALA A 124 18.00 7.29 -11.22
C ALA A 124 18.88 7.26 -9.95
N GLY A 125 18.71 6.24 -9.12
CA GLY A 125 19.41 6.11 -7.83
C GLY A 125 18.78 6.86 -6.66
N ASP A 126 17.82 7.76 -6.89
CA ASP A 126 17.09 8.45 -5.81
C ASP A 126 16.18 7.48 -5.03
N SER A 127 15.58 7.98 -3.95
CA SER A 127 14.52 7.28 -3.24
C SER A 127 13.20 8.04 -3.30
N ILE A 128 12.09 7.31 -3.47
CA ILE A 128 10.73 7.83 -3.33
C ILE A 128 10.04 7.18 -2.15
N LYS A 129 9.09 7.88 -1.54
CA LYS A 129 8.35 7.38 -0.40
C LYS A 129 6.95 6.94 -0.80
N LEU A 130 6.76 5.63 -0.76
CA LEU A 130 5.48 4.98 -0.95
C LEU A 130 4.69 5.05 0.36
N MET A 131 3.42 5.41 0.30
CA MET A 131 2.51 5.38 1.44
C MET A 131 1.33 4.50 1.11
N PHE A 132 0.96 3.58 1.99
CA PHE A 132 -0.10 2.61 1.76
C PHE A 132 -1.03 2.47 2.97
N GLY A 133 -2.31 2.17 2.69
CA GLY A 133 -3.31 1.92 3.73
C GLY A 133 -3.23 0.50 4.25
N GLY A 134 -3.19 0.29 5.56
CA GLY A 134 -3.14 -1.06 6.16
C GLY A 134 -4.46 -1.54 6.76
N ASN A 135 -5.50 -0.70 6.79
CA ASN A 135 -6.83 -1.01 7.34
C ASN A 135 -6.82 -1.72 8.73
N GLY A 136 -5.86 -1.38 9.61
CA GLY A 136 -5.73 -2.01 10.93
C GLY A 136 -4.92 -3.31 10.96
N HIS A 137 -4.34 -3.74 9.83
CA HIS A 137 -3.59 -4.98 9.69
C HIS A 137 -2.06 -4.83 9.84
N SER A 138 -1.58 -3.62 10.10
CA SER A 138 -0.14 -3.29 10.16
C SER A 138 0.57 -3.88 11.38
N ARG A 139 -0.14 -4.62 12.24
CA ARG A 139 0.44 -5.37 13.35
C ARG A 139 0.18 -6.88 13.26
N GLY A 140 -0.31 -7.38 12.13
CA GLY A 140 -0.56 -8.81 11.92
C GLY A 140 -1.82 -9.33 12.60
N ASP A 141 -2.78 -8.46 12.88
CA ASP A 141 -4.17 -8.88 13.09
C ASP A 141 -4.84 -8.87 11.72
N MET A 142 -5.26 -10.02 11.20
CA MET A 142 -5.90 -10.17 9.89
C MET A 142 -7.39 -10.48 10.02
N GLY A 143 -8.13 -9.60 10.72
CA GLY A 143 -9.57 -9.78 10.92
C GLY A 143 -9.89 -10.76 12.04
N GLY A 144 -9.19 -10.63 13.17
CA GLY A 144 -9.30 -11.48 14.36
C GLY A 144 -8.31 -12.64 14.39
N VAL A 145 -7.59 -12.89 13.29
CA VAL A 145 -6.51 -13.88 13.23
C VAL A 145 -5.17 -13.19 13.48
N LYS A 146 -4.60 -13.42 14.66
CA LYS A 146 -3.25 -12.93 15.00
C LYS A 146 -2.20 -13.80 14.32
N THR A 147 -1.67 -13.34 13.19
CA THR A 147 -0.57 -14.01 12.46
C THR A 147 0.80 -13.66 13.03
N GLY A 148 0.88 -12.65 13.89
CA GLY A 148 2.14 -12.18 14.50
C GLY A 148 3.01 -11.32 13.59
N ASN A 149 2.72 -11.24 12.29
CA ASN A 149 3.34 -10.30 11.36
C ASN A 149 2.35 -9.85 10.27
N ALA A 150 2.46 -8.60 9.82
CA ALA A 150 1.56 -7.96 8.86
C ALA A 150 1.82 -8.32 7.39
N GLY A 151 2.75 -9.22 7.13
CA GLY A 151 3.24 -9.58 5.82
C GLY A 151 4.43 -8.75 5.37
N LYS A 152 4.66 -8.76 4.06
CA LYS A 152 5.74 -8.03 3.39
C LYS A 152 5.20 -7.22 2.24
N VAL A 153 5.88 -6.14 1.89
CA VAL A 153 5.60 -5.36 0.68
C VAL A 153 6.77 -5.47 -0.27
N ALA A 154 6.51 -5.54 -1.56
CA ALA A 154 7.55 -5.53 -2.58
C ALA A 154 7.17 -4.65 -3.76
N VAL A 155 8.17 -4.14 -4.47
CA VAL A 155 8.01 -3.39 -5.71
C VAL A 155 8.66 -4.15 -6.85
N TYR A 156 7.92 -4.30 -7.95
CA TYR A 156 8.37 -4.95 -9.17
C TYR A 156 8.44 -3.97 -10.34
N TRP A 157 9.44 -4.14 -11.19
CA TRP A 157 9.69 -3.33 -12.38
C TRP A 157 10.24 -4.20 -13.51
N LYS A 158 9.83 -3.91 -14.75
CA LYS A 158 10.23 -4.69 -15.94
C LYS A 158 11.69 -4.49 -16.37
N GLY A 159 12.45 -3.65 -15.68
CA GLY A 159 13.87 -3.41 -15.97
C GLY A 159 14.14 -2.39 -17.09
N LYS A 160 13.11 -1.83 -17.74
CA LYS A 160 13.24 -0.76 -18.75
C LYS A 160 12.05 0.19 -18.73
N LYS A 161 12.20 1.36 -19.38
CA LYS A 161 11.11 2.33 -19.55
C LYS A 161 10.04 1.80 -20.49
N GLU A 162 8.83 2.34 -20.36
CA GLU A 162 7.68 2.05 -21.22
C GLU A 162 7.35 0.55 -21.33
N SER A 163 7.63 -0.21 -20.28
CA SER A 163 7.38 -1.65 -20.21
C SER A 163 6.81 -2.04 -18.85
N GLU A 164 5.85 -2.96 -18.87
CA GLU A 164 5.01 -3.28 -17.72
C GLU A 164 5.17 -4.74 -17.27
N ILE A 165 4.97 -4.95 -15.97
CA ILE A 165 4.69 -6.26 -15.38
C ILE A 165 3.19 -6.51 -15.56
N VAL A 166 2.82 -7.42 -16.46
CA VAL A 166 1.43 -7.59 -16.89
C VAL A 166 0.73 -8.64 -16.02
N ASP A 167 1.41 -9.76 -15.75
CA ASP A 167 0.87 -10.91 -15.02
C ASP A 167 1.50 -11.08 -13.63
N VAL A 168 0.73 -11.61 -12.67
CA VAL A 168 1.20 -11.99 -11.33
C VAL A 168 2.38 -12.97 -11.38
N LYS A 169 2.44 -13.85 -12.40
CA LYS A 169 3.55 -14.81 -12.57
C LYS A 169 4.91 -14.13 -12.80
N GLU A 170 4.91 -12.85 -13.16
CA GLU A 170 6.11 -12.06 -13.39
C GLU A 170 6.64 -11.44 -12.09
N PHE A 171 5.99 -11.66 -10.93
CA PHE A 171 6.53 -11.32 -9.62
C PHE A 171 7.67 -12.28 -9.23
N THR A 172 8.81 -12.11 -9.90
CA THR A 172 10.02 -12.93 -9.76
C THR A 172 11.16 -12.10 -9.16
N GLU A 173 12.20 -12.76 -8.65
CA GLU A 173 13.41 -12.07 -8.16
C GLU A 173 14.07 -11.21 -9.23
N GLU A 174 14.00 -11.61 -10.50
CA GLU A 174 14.55 -10.84 -11.63
C GLU A 174 13.89 -9.47 -11.78
N HIS A 175 12.58 -9.38 -11.56
CA HIS A 175 11.82 -8.13 -11.67
C HIS A 175 11.70 -7.38 -10.34
N LYS A 176 12.15 -7.95 -9.22
CA LYS A 176 11.98 -7.36 -7.89
C LYS A 176 12.99 -6.25 -7.67
N VAL A 177 12.50 -5.04 -7.40
CA VAL A 177 13.33 -3.88 -7.09
C VAL A 177 13.71 -3.89 -5.61
N GLN A 178 12.72 -4.06 -4.74
CA GLN A 178 12.91 -4.00 -3.29
C GLN A 178 11.78 -4.75 -2.58
N GLU A 179 12.09 -5.30 -1.39
CA GLU A 179 11.15 -5.96 -0.47
C GLU A 179 11.42 -5.47 0.96
N ASN A 180 10.36 -5.15 1.69
CA ASN A 180 10.39 -4.77 3.11
C ASN A 180 9.30 -5.53 3.88
N GLY A 181 9.41 -5.59 5.21
CA GLY A 181 8.26 -5.91 6.05
C GLY A 181 7.18 -4.83 5.91
N PHE A 182 5.91 -5.23 5.92
CA PHE A 182 4.78 -4.30 5.77
C PHE A 182 4.81 -3.15 6.79
N SER A 183 5.35 -3.43 7.98
CA SER A 183 5.35 -2.52 9.13
C SER A 183 6.74 -1.95 9.46
N ASP A 184 7.74 -2.18 8.61
CA ASP A 184 9.12 -1.78 8.88
C ASP A 184 9.25 -0.25 9.01
N GLU A 185 8.53 0.47 8.15
CA GLU A 185 8.36 1.92 8.23
C GLU A 185 6.90 2.25 8.51
N SER A 186 6.37 1.88 9.68
CA SER A 186 5.02 2.28 10.09
C SER A 186 4.97 3.04 11.41
N PHE A 187 3.93 3.85 11.55
CA PHE A 187 3.53 4.52 12.78
C PHE A 187 2.09 4.15 13.11
N ALA A 188 1.91 3.51 14.26
CA ALA A 188 0.62 3.14 14.82
C ALA A 188 0.48 3.76 16.22
N TYR A 189 -0.73 4.21 16.54
CA TYR A 189 -1.05 4.92 17.79
C TYR A 189 -2.31 4.32 18.46
N PRO A 190 -2.38 4.26 19.81
CA PRO A 190 -1.35 4.63 20.80
C PRO A 190 -0.13 3.72 20.87
N ALA A 191 1.03 4.32 21.19
CA ALA A 191 2.26 3.61 21.55
C ALA A 191 2.23 3.10 23.01
N ASP A 192 1.08 2.59 23.46
CA ASP A 192 0.86 2.19 24.84
C ASP A 192 1.22 0.71 25.02
N LYS A 193 2.26 0.46 25.82
CA LYS A 193 2.81 -0.88 26.12
C LYS A 193 1.87 -1.75 26.95
N SER A 194 0.81 -1.19 27.55
CA SER A 194 -0.17 -1.93 28.36
C SER A 194 -1.28 -2.59 27.53
N ILE A 195 -1.31 -2.32 26.22
CA ILE A 195 -2.37 -2.74 25.32
C ILE A 195 -2.05 -4.12 24.71
N VAL A 196 -2.66 -5.17 25.26
CA VAL A 196 -2.50 -6.58 24.86
C VAL A 196 -3.62 -7.14 23.97
N SER A 197 -4.65 -6.33 23.72
CA SER A 197 -5.72 -6.55 22.74
C SER A 197 -5.98 -5.26 21.99
N PRO A 198 -6.12 -5.29 20.64
CA PRO A 198 -6.13 -4.09 19.81
C PRO A 198 -7.32 -3.20 20.17
N PRO A 199 -7.10 -2.01 20.75
CA PRO A 199 -8.13 -1.00 20.88
C PRO A 199 -8.00 -0.16 19.64
N GLN A 200 -8.79 -0.49 18.60
CA GLN A 200 -8.94 0.33 17.39
C GLN A 200 -7.63 1.06 17.01
N LEU A 201 -6.52 0.31 16.88
CA LEU A 201 -5.25 0.91 16.51
C LEU A 201 -5.47 1.49 15.12
N GLN A 202 -5.45 2.81 15.06
CA GLN A 202 -5.60 3.52 13.82
C GLN A 202 -4.23 3.43 13.13
N ASP A 203 -4.06 2.40 12.31
CA ASP A 203 -2.91 2.29 11.42
C ASP A 203 -3.00 3.41 10.39
N LYS A 204 -2.32 4.51 10.68
CA LYS A 204 -2.47 5.74 9.92
C LYS A 204 -1.29 6.00 9.01
N GLY A 205 -0.07 5.58 9.35
CA GLY A 205 1.08 5.74 8.47
C GLY A 205 1.81 4.43 8.22
N ASN A 206 1.61 3.81 7.06
CA ASN A 206 2.53 2.77 6.58
C ASN A 206 3.26 3.30 5.37
N TRP A 207 4.58 3.17 5.40
CA TRP A 207 5.48 3.68 4.38
C TRP A 207 6.41 2.59 3.88
N MET A 208 6.98 2.84 2.70
CA MET A 208 8.16 2.16 2.20
C MET A 208 9.01 3.21 1.50
N THR A 209 10.23 3.41 1.97
CA THR A 209 11.22 4.19 1.23
C THR A 209 11.81 3.30 0.14
N LEU A 210 11.32 3.46 -1.08
CA LEU A 210 11.77 2.71 -2.26
C LEU A 210 13.02 3.37 -2.82
N LYS A 211 14.13 2.63 -2.87
CA LYS A 211 15.34 3.03 -3.60
C LYS A 211 15.22 2.64 -5.07
N LEU A 212 15.32 3.63 -5.96
CA LEU A 212 15.28 3.41 -7.40
C LEU A 212 16.62 2.91 -7.91
N PRO A 213 16.66 1.97 -8.88
CA PRO A 213 17.91 1.53 -9.49
C PRO A 213 18.70 2.68 -10.14
N GLU A 214 20.02 2.67 -10.01
CA GLU A 214 20.93 3.69 -10.59
C GLU A 214 21.00 3.62 -12.12
N CYS A 215 20.65 2.48 -12.71
CA CYS A 215 20.71 2.23 -14.15
C CYS A 215 19.43 2.63 -14.91
N MET A 216 18.45 3.26 -14.25
CA MET A 216 17.20 3.65 -14.91
C MET A 216 17.47 4.73 -15.97
N GLU A 217 16.98 4.48 -17.18
CA GLU A 217 17.01 5.46 -18.26
C GLU A 217 16.03 6.62 -17.99
N ALA A 218 16.29 7.79 -18.55
CA ALA A 218 15.30 8.87 -18.55
C ALA A 218 14.02 8.44 -19.30
N GLY A 219 12.87 8.73 -18.70
CA GLY A 219 11.55 8.38 -19.21
C GLY A 219 10.63 7.75 -18.16
N ARG A 220 9.50 7.21 -18.61
CA ARG A 220 8.47 6.65 -17.74
C ARG A 220 8.74 5.18 -17.42
N HIS A 221 8.78 4.85 -16.14
CA HIS A 221 8.94 3.51 -15.63
C HIS A 221 7.69 3.06 -14.91
N MET A 222 7.21 1.87 -15.28
CA MET A 222 5.97 1.30 -14.78
C MET A 222 6.30 0.27 -13.71
N MET A 223 5.68 0.41 -12.54
CA MET A 223 6.00 -0.39 -11.35
C MET A 223 4.73 -0.95 -10.72
N VAL A 224 4.89 -2.05 -9.99
CA VAL A 224 3.82 -2.70 -9.25
C VAL A 224 4.23 -2.83 -7.79
N TRP A 225 3.48 -2.20 -6.90
CA TRP A 225 3.58 -2.45 -5.47
C TRP A 225 2.69 -3.65 -5.11
N VAL A 226 3.18 -4.56 -4.29
CA VAL A 226 2.50 -5.82 -3.94
C VAL A 226 2.59 -6.05 -2.43
N TRP A 227 1.47 -6.39 -1.80
CA TRP A 227 1.41 -6.89 -0.43
C TRP A 227 1.32 -8.42 -0.42
N TYR A 228 2.23 -9.04 0.33
CA TYR A 228 2.30 -10.47 0.57
C TYR A 228 1.77 -10.81 1.96
N ILE A 229 0.76 -11.67 2.02
CA ILE A 229 0.23 -12.25 3.27
C ILE A 229 0.56 -13.73 3.25
N ALA A 230 1.24 -14.22 4.30
CA ALA A 230 1.73 -15.60 4.37
C ALA A 230 2.48 -16.03 3.09
N ASP A 231 3.39 -15.16 2.63
CA ASP A 231 4.22 -15.32 1.43
C ASP A 231 3.45 -15.49 0.10
N LYS A 232 2.15 -15.15 0.09
CA LYS A 232 1.34 -15.13 -1.14
C LYS A 232 1.05 -13.69 -1.57
N PRO A 233 1.26 -13.34 -2.85
CA PRO A 233 0.85 -12.05 -3.36
C PRO A 233 -0.67 -11.94 -3.21
N SER A 234 -1.11 -10.98 -2.41
CA SER A 234 -2.51 -10.88 -1.98
C SER A 234 -3.16 -9.62 -2.51
N PHE A 235 -2.42 -8.51 -2.56
CA PHE A 235 -2.90 -7.25 -3.13
C PHE A 235 -1.82 -6.58 -3.94
N SER A 236 -2.22 -5.83 -4.97
CA SER A 236 -1.27 -4.99 -5.68
C SER A 236 -1.86 -3.65 -6.12
N THR A 237 -0.98 -2.72 -6.45
CA THR A 237 -1.34 -1.42 -6.99
C THR A 237 -0.27 -0.99 -7.98
N CYS A 238 -0.70 -0.58 -9.18
CA CYS A 238 0.22 -0.17 -10.24
C CYS A 238 0.43 1.34 -10.24
N PHE A 239 1.66 1.75 -10.45
CA PHE A 239 2.07 3.15 -10.45
C PHE A 239 3.20 3.40 -11.44
N ASP A 240 3.39 4.66 -11.79
CA ASP A 240 4.46 5.09 -12.67
C ASP A 240 5.40 6.05 -11.96
N VAL A 241 6.66 6.04 -12.37
CA VAL A 241 7.70 6.99 -11.98
C VAL A 241 8.32 7.56 -13.24
N MET A 242 8.37 8.88 -13.35
CA MET A 242 9.10 9.57 -14.39
C MET A 242 10.53 9.83 -13.93
N ILE A 243 11.50 9.20 -14.61
CA ILE A 243 12.93 9.40 -14.37
C ILE A 243 13.42 10.57 -15.23
N GLN A 244 14.06 11.55 -14.58
CA GLN A 244 14.63 12.76 -15.20
C GLN A 244 16.08 12.58 -15.62
#